data_AF-A0A8J8K9N0-F1
#
_entry.id   AF-A0A8J8K9N0-F1
#
_cell.length_a   1.000
_cell.length_b   1.000
_cell.length_c   1.000
_cell.angle_alpha   90.00
_cell.angle_beta   90.00
_cell.angle_gamma   90.00
#
_symmetry.space_group_name_H-M   'P 1'
#
loop_
_entity.id
_entity.type
_entity.pdbx_description
1 polymer ?
#
loop_
_entity_poly.entity_id
_entity_poly.type
_entity_poly.pdbx_seq_one_letter_code
_entity_poly.pdbx_strand_id
1 'polypeptide(L)'
;MEYTVAFLNDGGGRILFGISNDQIVKGVKLNREERDNIRLLINNKISDCVQPAVSPNAYSLEFHQVFNKSNEVITDLYIIEVLIKPPVDPTIVYFDNKDKVWSKVNGGKRPLKGPAIQDFILRKSLIKTLTKSENKRK
;
A
#
# COMPACT_ATOMS: atom_id res chain seq x y z
N MET A 1 1.75 8.51 0.61
CA MET A 1 2.23 7.62 1.68
C MET A 1 1.14 7.23 2.67
N GLU A 2 0.19 8.11 2.97
CA GLU A 2 -0.98 7.79 3.83
C GLU A 2 -1.74 6.52 3.37
N TYR A 3 -1.90 6.31 2.06
CA TYR A 3 -2.47 5.06 1.53
C TYR A 3 -1.61 3.83 1.83
N THR A 4 -0.28 3.95 1.77
CA THR A 4 0.66 2.87 2.10
C THR A 4 0.47 2.42 3.55
N VAL A 5 0.47 3.37 4.49
CA VAL A 5 0.25 3.09 5.92
C VAL A 5 -1.14 2.49 6.15
N ALA A 6 -2.17 3.04 5.52
CA ALA A 6 -3.52 2.51 5.59
C ALA A 6 -3.60 1.05 5.09
N PHE A 7 -2.97 0.74 3.96
CA PHE A 7 -2.97 -0.63 3.44
C PHE A 7 -2.18 -1.59 4.33
N LEU A 8 -1.02 -1.20 4.87
CA LEU A 8 -0.30 -2.03 5.83
C LEU A 8 -1.16 -2.35 7.07
N ASN A 9 -1.92 -1.37 7.54
CA ASN A 9 -2.83 -1.52 8.68
C ASN A 9 -4.06 -2.39 8.38
N ASP A 10 -4.50 -2.46 7.12
CA ASP A 10 -5.77 -3.11 6.76
C ASP A 10 -5.61 -4.29 5.79
N GLY A 11 -4.47 -4.98 5.86
CA GLY A 11 -4.28 -6.29 5.20
C GLY A 11 -3.76 -6.21 3.76
N GLY A 12 -3.14 -5.10 3.37
CA GLY A 12 -2.56 -4.88 2.05
C GLY A 12 -3.53 -4.26 1.05
N GLY A 13 -3.06 -4.11 -0.18
CA GLY A 13 -3.84 -3.53 -1.28
C GLY A 13 -2.95 -2.99 -2.39
N ARG A 14 -3.56 -2.33 -3.37
CA ARG A 14 -2.84 -1.77 -4.52
C ARG A 14 -3.21 -0.31 -4.76
N ILE A 15 -2.23 0.47 -5.18
CA ILE A 15 -2.39 1.85 -5.62
C ILE A 15 -2.05 1.88 -7.10
N LEU A 16 -3.00 2.31 -7.93
CA LEU A 16 -2.82 2.43 -9.37
C LEU A 16 -2.70 3.92 -9.73
N PHE A 17 -1.65 4.27 -10.48
CA PHE A 17 -1.45 5.59 -11.07
C PHE A 17 -1.57 5.51 -12.59
N GLY A 18 -2.12 6.56 -13.20
CA GLY A 18 -2.43 6.59 -14.63
C GLY A 18 -3.87 6.19 -14.97
N ILE A 19 -4.75 6.09 -13.96
CA ILE A 19 -6.20 5.87 -14.13
C ILE A 19 -6.94 7.10 -13.61
N SER A 20 -7.89 7.64 -14.38
CA SER A 20 -8.73 8.76 -13.95
C SER A 20 -9.79 8.33 -12.94
N ASN A 21 -10.44 9.31 -12.28
CA ASN A 21 -11.56 9.04 -11.37
C ASN A 21 -12.75 8.37 -12.08
N ASP A 22 -12.90 8.62 -13.38
CA ASP A 22 -13.90 7.98 -14.25
C ASP A 22 -13.47 6.57 -14.72
N GLN A 23 -12.43 6.00 -14.10
CA GLN A 23 -11.88 4.68 -14.41
C GLN A 23 -11.32 4.56 -15.84
N ILE A 24 -10.89 5.68 -16.43
CA ILE A 24 -10.31 5.71 -17.77
C ILE A 24 -8.79 5.59 -17.67
N VAL A 25 -8.21 4.64 -18.40
CA VAL A 25 -6.75 4.50 -18.56
C VAL A 25 -6.21 5.71 -19.32
N LYS A 26 -5.41 6.52 -18.63
CA LYS A 26 -4.66 7.65 -19.22
C LYS A 26 -3.18 7.31 -19.39
N GLY A 27 -2.65 6.45 -18.52
CA GLY A 27 -1.24 6.12 -18.46
C GLY A 27 -0.36 7.27 -17.98
N VAL A 28 0.90 6.94 -17.74
CA VAL A 28 1.99 7.88 -17.44
C VAL A 28 3.08 7.63 -18.47
N LYS A 29 3.50 8.67 -19.18
CA LYS A 29 4.63 8.56 -20.12
C LYS A 29 5.92 8.50 -19.33
N LEU A 30 6.66 7.41 -19.49
CA LEU A 30 7.89 7.13 -18.75
C LEU A 30 8.89 6.40 -19.65
N ASN A 31 10.08 6.97 -19.77
CA ASN A 31 11.23 6.28 -20.35
C ASN A 31 11.86 5.31 -19.32
N ARG A 32 12.91 4.59 -19.73
CA ARG A 32 13.60 3.62 -18.86
C ARG A 32 14.18 4.26 -17.60
N GLU A 33 14.88 5.38 -17.73
CA GLU A 33 15.53 6.07 -16.61
C GLU A 33 14.50 6.59 -15.60
N GLU A 34 13.40 7.15 -16.09
CA GLU A 34 12.30 7.63 -15.25
C GLU A 34 11.66 6.50 -14.44
N ARG A 35 11.50 5.30 -15.02
CA ARG A 35 10.99 4.13 -14.27
C ARG A 35 11.93 3.71 -13.14
N ASP A 36 13.24 3.74 -13.38
CA ASP A 36 14.24 3.40 -12.36
C ASP A 36 14.29 4.48 -11.25
N ASN A 37 14.18 5.75 -11.62
CA ASN A 37 14.07 6.85 -10.66
C ASN A 37 12.80 6.74 -9.79
N ILE A 38 11.65 6.36 -10.38
CA ILE A 38 10.41 6.16 -9.62
C ILE A 38 10.56 4.97 -8.65
N ARG A 39 11.19 3.87 -9.06
CA ARG A 39 11.49 2.73 -8.16
C ARG A 39 12.26 3.19 -6.93
N LEU A 40 13.36 3.93 -7.15
CA LEU A 40 14.20 4.45 -6.07
C LEU A 40 13.43 5.42 -5.16
N LEU A 41 12.69 6.35 -5.76
CA LEU A 41 11.89 7.34 -5.03
C LEU A 41 10.86 6.65 -4.11
N ILE A 42 10.12 5.68 -4.64
CA ILE A 42 9.09 4.96 -3.87
C ILE A 42 9.73 4.15 -2.75
N ASN A 43 10.84 3.46 -3.03
CA ASN A 43 11.58 2.70 -2.01
C ASN A 43 12.01 3.59 -0.84
N ASN A 44 12.70 4.70 -1.13
CA ASN A 44 13.17 5.62 -0.11
C ASN A 44 11.98 6.23 0.64
N LYS A 45 10.93 6.63 -0.09
CA LYS A 45 9.78 7.28 0.53
C LYS A 45 9.00 6.36 1.49
N ILE A 46 8.89 5.07 1.18
CA ILE A 46 8.26 4.11 2.08
C ILE A 46 9.15 3.88 3.31
N SER A 47 10.45 3.68 3.10
CA SER A 47 11.43 3.50 4.19
C SER A 47 11.43 4.68 5.16
N ASP A 48 11.39 5.92 4.67
CA ASP A 48 11.44 7.12 5.49
C ASP A 48 10.11 7.45 6.18
N CYS A 49 8.99 6.98 5.62
CA CYS A 49 7.67 7.39 6.05
C CYS A 49 6.98 6.38 6.98
N VAL A 50 7.25 5.08 6.84
CA VAL A 50 6.51 4.04 7.56
C VAL A 50 7.26 3.62 8.83
N GLN A 51 6.56 3.63 9.96
CA GLN A 51 7.06 3.17 11.25
C GLN A 51 6.12 2.13 11.88
N PRO A 52 6.61 1.00 12.43
CA PRO A 52 8.01 0.55 12.38
C PRO A 52 8.47 0.29 10.94
N ALA A 53 9.79 0.32 10.74
CA ALA A 53 10.38 0.07 9.42
C ALA A 53 9.88 -1.25 8.81
N VAL A 54 9.54 -1.20 7.52
CA VAL A 54 9.05 -2.36 6.77
C VAL A 54 10.13 -2.94 5.89
N SER A 55 10.13 -4.26 5.74
CA SER A 55 10.99 -4.93 4.76
C SER A 55 10.67 -4.44 3.34
N PRO A 56 11.68 -4.30 2.45
CA PRO A 56 11.45 -4.06 1.03
C PRO A 56 10.52 -5.10 0.37
N ASN A 57 10.40 -6.30 0.94
CA ASN A 57 9.51 -7.34 0.46
C ASN A 57 8.03 -7.08 0.79
N ALA A 58 7.71 -6.12 1.67
CA ALA A 58 6.35 -5.78 2.07
C ALA A 58 5.58 -5.03 0.97
N TYR A 59 6.26 -4.61 -0.10
CA TYR A 59 5.63 -3.96 -1.25
C TYR A 59 6.34 -4.33 -2.55
N SER A 60 5.71 -4.04 -3.69
CA SER A 60 6.33 -4.13 -5.01
C SER A 60 5.82 -3.00 -5.91
N LEU A 61 6.60 -2.68 -6.94
CA LEU A 61 6.28 -1.66 -7.92
C LEU A 61 6.31 -2.28 -9.32
N GLU A 62 5.14 -2.29 -9.96
CA GLU A 62 4.97 -2.81 -11.32
C GLU A 62 4.62 -1.70 -12.30
N PHE A 63 5.10 -1.84 -13.54
CA PHE A 63 4.77 -0.95 -14.65
C PHE A 63 4.05 -1.75 -15.72
N HIS A 64 2.73 -1.58 -15.79
CA HIS A 64 1.88 -2.26 -16.77
C HIS A 64 1.83 -1.47 -18.06
N GLN A 65 2.22 -2.10 -19.18
CA GLN A 65 2.18 -1.46 -20.49
C GLN A 65 0.73 -1.12 -20.88
N VAL A 66 0.51 0.09 -21.43
CA VAL A 66 -0.81 0.48 -21.96
C VAL A 66 -0.90 0.08 -23.44
N PHE A 67 -2.04 -0.48 -23.81
CA PHE A 67 -2.37 -0.88 -25.18
C PHE A 67 -3.44 0.03 -25.77
N ASN A 68 -3.39 0.25 -27.08
CA ASN A 68 -4.44 0.94 -27.81
C ASN A 68 -5.63 0.00 -28.08
N LYS A 69 -6.68 0.53 -28.74
CA LYS A 69 -7.88 -0.26 -29.07
C LYS A 69 -7.62 -1.41 -30.05
N SER A 70 -6.52 -1.35 -30.81
CA SER A 70 -6.06 -2.39 -31.74
C SER A 70 -5.15 -3.41 -31.05
N ASN A 71 -5.01 -3.36 -29.72
CA ASN A 71 -4.12 -4.21 -28.92
C ASN A 71 -2.62 -4.02 -29.22
N GLU A 72 -2.24 -2.85 -29.72
CA GLU A 72 -0.85 -2.48 -29.94
C GLU A 72 -0.31 -1.71 -28.73
N VAL A 73 0.95 -1.98 -28.39
CA VAL A 73 1.64 -1.29 -27.30
C VAL A 73 1.76 0.20 -27.61
N ILE A 74 1.31 1.05 -26.68
CA ILE A 74 1.59 2.48 -26.73
C ILE A 74 2.96 2.70 -26.08
N THR A 75 3.94 3.10 -26.90
CA THR A 75 5.33 3.31 -26.49
C THR A 75 5.42 4.25 -25.29
N ASP A 76 6.25 3.85 -24.33
CA ASP A 76 6.54 4.56 -23.09
C ASP A 76 5.32 4.91 -22.22
N LEU A 77 4.15 4.34 -22.46
CA LEU A 77 2.94 4.61 -21.68
C LEU A 77 2.62 3.45 -20.72
N TYR A 78 2.57 3.75 -19.42
CA TYR A 78 2.39 2.74 -18.38
C TYR A 78 1.32 3.09 -17.34
N ILE A 79 0.69 2.08 -16.76
CA ILE A 79 0.03 2.17 -15.45
C ILE A 79 1.06 1.76 -14.40
N ILE A 80 1.21 2.57 -13.35
CA ILE A 80 2.11 2.26 -12.25
C ILE A 80 1.29 1.63 -11.14
N GLU A 81 1.66 0.43 -10.70
CA GLU A 81 1.04 -0.25 -9.57
C GLU A 81 2.02 -0.32 -8.40
N VAL A 82 1.63 0.25 -7.26
CA VAL A 82 2.27 0.00 -5.97
C VAL A 82 1.43 -1.03 -5.23
N LEU A 83 1.93 -2.25 -5.16
CA LEU A 83 1.32 -3.33 -4.38
C LEU A 83 1.88 -3.31 -2.96
N ILE A 84 1.00 -3.19 -1.96
CA ILE A 84 1.32 -3.35 -0.55
C ILE A 84 0.83 -4.73 -0.13
N LYS A 85 1.75 -5.60 0.28
CA LYS A 85 1.41 -6.96 0.71
C LYS A 85 0.81 -6.92 2.13
N PRO A 86 -0.07 -7.88 2.47
CA PRO A 86 -0.49 -8.05 3.85
C PRO A 86 0.74 -8.20 4.77
N PRO A 87 0.77 -7.54 5.95
CA PRO A 87 1.87 -7.71 6.88
C PRO A 87 1.92 -9.16 7.39
N VAL A 88 3.13 -9.68 7.55
CA VAL A 88 3.36 -11.04 8.07
C VAL A 88 2.78 -11.19 9.47
N ASP A 89 2.97 -10.17 10.32
CA ASP A 89 2.30 -10.07 11.61
C ASP A 89 1.14 -9.06 11.50
N PRO A 90 -0.12 -9.53 11.45
CA PRO A 90 -1.27 -8.66 11.32
C PRO A 90 -1.56 -7.85 12.58
N THR A 91 -0.85 -8.08 13.69
CA THR A 91 -1.01 -7.40 14.97
C THR A 91 -0.19 -6.11 15.06
N ILE A 92 0.76 -5.91 14.14
CA ILE A 92 1.55 -4.68 14.05
C ILE A 92 0.64 -3.52 13.61
N VAL A 93 0.83 -2.38 14.27
CA VAL A 93 0.20 -1.11 13.94
C VAL A 93 1.27 -0.22 13.33
N TYR A 94 1.03 0.22 12.10
CA TYR A 94 1.90 1.10 11.36
C TYR A 94 1.44 2.56 11.47
N PHE A 95 2.42 3.43 11.57
CA PHE A 95 2.32 4.87 11.67
C PHE A 95 3.03 5.51 10.48
N ASP A 96 2.62 6.71 10.11
CA ASP A 96 3.46 7.57 9.27
C ASP A 96 4.55 8.27 10.10
N ASN A 97 5.45 8.98 9.43
CA ASN A 97 6.53 9.76 10.05
C ASN A 97 6.06 11.01 10.81
N LYS A 98 4.74 11.14 11.05
CA LYS A 98 4.12 12.17 11.88
C LYS A 98 3.27 11.54 12.99
N ASP A 99 3.55 10.28 13.32
CA ASP A 99 2.88 9.48 14.35
C ASP A 99 1.38 9.31 14.12
N LYS A 100 0.91 9.39 12.86
CA LYS A 100 -0.50 9.17 12.53
C LYS A 100 -0.75 7.72 12.12
N VAL A 101 -1.79 7.15 12.70
CA VAL A 101 -2.38 5.89 12.25
C VAL A 101 -3.42 6.18 11.18
N TRP A 102 -3.27 5.50 10.05
CA TRP A 102 -4.22 5.57 8.94
C TRP A 102 -4.95 4.26 8.80
N SER A 103 -6.25 4.34 8.52
CA SER A 103 -7.07 3.19 8.14
C SER A 103 -7.75 3.44 6.78
N LYS A 104 -7.81 2.39 5.99
CA LYS A 104 -8.52 2.28 4.74
C LYS A 104 -10.01 2.22 5.03
N VAL A 105 -10.76 3.09 4.35
CA VAL A 105 -12.23 3.08 4.36
C VAL A 105 -12.73 2.89 2.94
N ASN A 106 -14.00 2.50 2.79
CA ASN A 106 -14.65 2.42 1.48
C ASN A 106 -14.45 3.75 0.72
N GLY A 107 -13.82 3.68 -0.45
CA GLY A 107 -13.54 4.85 -1.29
C GLY A 107 -12.40 5.76 -0.84
N GLY A 108 -11.68 5.49 0.25
CA GLY A 108 -10.68 6.45 0.72
C GLY A 108 -9.77 5.97 1.85
N LYS A 109 -9.22 6.93 2.59
CA LYS A 109 -8.36 6.74 3.77
C LYS A 109 -8.77 7.75 4.84
N ARG A 110 -8.65 7.39 6.11
CA ARG A 110 -9.00 8.25 7.23
C ARG A 110 -7.91 8.16 8.31
N PRO A 111 -7.45 9.29 8.87
CA PRO A 111 -6.60 9.26 10.04
C PRO A 111 -7.44 8.89 11.27
N LEU A 112 -6.96 7.93 12.07
CA LEU A 112 -7.57 7.63 13.36
C LEU A 112 -7.17 8.68 14.38
N LYS A 113 -8.05 8.97 15.34
CA LYS A 113 -7.82 9.98 16.37
C LYS A 113 -8.31 9.50 17.73
N GLY A 114 -7.57 9.86 18.79
CA GLY A 114 -7.97 9.68 20.18
C GLY A 114 -8.42 8.23 20.48
N PRO A 115 -9.63 8.02 21.05
CA PRO A 115 -10.13 6.69 21.39
C PRO A 115 -10.15 5.68 20.25
N ALA A 116 -10.30 6.11 18.99
CA ALA A 116 -10.30 5.21 17.84
C ALA A 116 -8.93 4.52 17.64
N ILE A 117 -7.83 5.19 18.01
CA ILE A 117 -6.49 4.57 17.97
C ILE A 117 -6.40 3.45 19.02
N GLN A 118 -6.94 3.69 20.22
CA GLN A 118 -6.94 2.69 21.29
C GLN A 118 -7.73 1.44 20.90
N ASP A 119 -8.97 1.62 20.40
CA ASP A 119 -9.78 0.51 19.90
C ASP A 119 -9.08 -0.26 18.78
N PHE A 120 -8.43 0.45 17.84
CA PHE A 120 -7.67 -0.17 16.76
C PHE A 120 -6.52 -1.06 17.27
N ILE A 121 -5.71 -0.54 18.20
CA ILE A 121 -4.59 -1.28 18.82
C ILE A 121 -5.12 -2.51 19.57
N LEU A 122 -6.20 -2.37 20.33
CA LEU A 122 -6.80 -3.48 21.09
C LEU A 122 -7.31 -4.58 20.15
N ARG A 123 -8.01 -4.23 19.06
CA ARG A 123 -8.48 -5.20 18.05
C ARG A 123 -7.32 -5.94 17.40
N LYS A 124 -6.26 -5.23 17.02
CA LYS A 124 -5.03 -5.82 16.48
C LYS A 124 -4.39 -6.82 17.46
N SER A 125 -4.35 -6.48 18.75
CA SER A 125 -3.85 -7.37 19.81
C SER A 125 -4.71 -8.63 19.98
N LEU A 126 -6.05 -8.53 19.88
CA LEU A 126 -6.95 -9.67 19.99
C LEU A 126 -6.73 -10.73 18.89
N ILE A 127 -6.36 -10.33 17.68
CA ILE A 127 -6.00 -11.26 16.58
C ILE A 127 -4.87 -12.21 17.02
N LYS A 128 -3.90 -11.71 17.79
CA LYS A 128 -2.79 -12.51 18.34
C LYS A 128 -3.28 -13.65 19.24
N THR A 129 -4.30 -13.37 20.03
CA THR A 129 -4.86 -14.31 21.01
C THR A 129 -5.67 -15.40 20.30
N LEU A 130 -6.46 -15.01 19.30
CA LEU A 130 -7.29 -15.94 18.52
C LEU A 130 -6.42 -16.92 17.72
N THR A 131 -5.44 -16.42 16.96
CA THR A 131 -4.50 -17.24 16.17
C THR A 131 -3.69 -18.23 17.01
N LYS A 132 -3.30 -17.86 18.25
CA LYS A 132 -2.64 -18.78 19.19
C LYS A 132 -3.56 -19.89 19.71
N SER A 133 -4.86 -19.61 19.87
CA SER A 133 -5.82 -20.59 20.39
C SER A 133 -6.18 -21.67 19.37
N GLU A 134 -6.22 -21.32 18.08
CA GLU A 134 -6.49 -22.26 16.99
C GLU A 134 -5.34 -23.24 16.76
N ASN A 135 -4.09 -22.78 16.89
CA ASN A 135 -2.90 -23.63 16.77
C ASN A 135 -2.70 -24.61 17.94
N LYS A 136 -3.41 -24.44 19.07
CA LYS A 136 -3.39 -25.41 20.19
C LYS A 136 -4.44 -26.51 20.07
N ARG A 137 -5.37 -26.41 19.12
CA ARG A 137 -6.46 -27.38 18.90
C ARG A 137 -6.20 -28.36 17.75
N LYS A 138 -5.05 -28.24 17.09
CA LYS A 138 -4.53 -29.18 16.09
C LYS A 138 -3.36 -29.94 16.69
#